data_AF-A0A7X2TWA2-F1
#
_entry.id   AF-A0A7X2TWA2-F1
#
_cell.length_a   1.000
_cell.length_b   1.000
_cell.length_c   1.000
_cell.angle_alpha   90.00
_cell.angle_beta   90.00
_cell.angle_gamma   90.00
#
_symmetry.space_group_name_H-M   'P 1'
#
loop_
_entity.id
_entity.type
_entity.pdbx_description
1 polymer ?
#
loop_
_entity_poly.entity_id
_entity_poly.type
_entity_poly.pdbx_seq_one_letter_code
_entity_poly.pdbx_strand_id
1 'polypeptide(L)' 'MDPHVRKQVNRDLLRLEENPRPLGVEKLETKEKLYRVYVGPGKNYRAIYQIRDEVLLVLVVKVGDRKEVYRRVK' A
#
# COMPACT_ATOMS: atom_id res chain seq x y z
N MET A 1 0.40 1.56 15.68
CA MET A 1 -0.87 1.89 14.99
C MET A 1 -2.02 1.47 15.90
N ASP A 2 -3.02 2.33 16.09
CA ASP A 2 -4.23 2.03 16.86
C ASP A 2 -5.03 0.84 16.26
N PRO A 3 -5.69 -0.02 17.05
CA PRO A 3 -6.42 -1.20 16.55
C PRO A 3 -7.54 -0.88 15.55
N HIS A 4 -8.27 0.23 15.75
CA HIS A 4 -9.34 0.64 14.85
C HIS A 4 -8.76 1.09 13.51
N VAL A 5 -7.65 1.84 13.54
CA VAL A 5 -6.90 2.22 12.35
C VAL A 5 -6.41 0.98 11.59
N ARG A 6 -5.82 0.01 12.29
CA ARG A 6 -5.32 -1.24 11.68
C ARG A 6 -6.42 -2.01 10.96
N LYS A 7 -7.61 -2.11 11.56
CA LYS A 7 -8.77 -2.77 10.92
C LYS A 7 -9.15 -2.09 9.61
N GLN A 8 -9.20 -0.77 9.58
CA GLN A 8 -9.53 -0.02 8.36
C GLN A 8 -8.44 -0.15 7.29
N VAL A 9 -7.17 -0.08 7.68
CA VAL A 9 -6.03 -0.31 6.79
C VAL A 9 -6.14 -1.69 6.12
N ASN A 10 -6.36 -2.75 6.91
CA ASN A 10 -6.47 -4.10 6.36
C ASN A 10 -7.64 -4.23 5.38
N ARG A 11 -8.80 -3.67 5.73
CA ARG A 11 -9.96 -3.65 4.82
C ARG A 11 -9.64 -2.97 3.50
N ASP A 12 -8.93 -1.84 3.53
CA ASP A 12 -8.59 -1.12 2.31
C ASP A 12 -7.52 -1.85 1.49
N LEU A 13 -6.59 -2.56 2.13
CA LEU A 13 -5.59 -3.40 1.47
C LEU A 13 -6.20 -4.63 0.79
N LEU A 14 -7.19 -5.27 1.42
CA LEU A 14 -7.85 -6.45 0.85
C LEU A 14 -8.50 -6.14 -0.50
N ARG A 15 -8.99 -4.91 -0.72
CA ARG A 15 -9.55 -4.51 -2.04
C ARG A 15 -8.54 -4.56 -3.20
N LEU A 16 -7.24 -4.65 -2.90
CA LEU A 16 -6.21 -4.82 -3.94
C LEU A 16 -6.28 -6.20 -4.60
N GLU A 17 -6.97 -7.17 -4.00
CA GLU A 17 -7.20 -8.48 -4.60
C GLU A 17 -8.08 -8.40 -5.86
N GLU A 18 -9.09 -7.54 -5.85
CA GLU A 18 -10.02 -7.35 -6.98
C GLU A 18 -9.43 -6.44 -8.05
N ASN A 19 -8.83 -5.33 -7.62
CA ASN A 19 -8.15 -4.39 -8.49
C ASN A 19 -6.84 -3.98 -7.83
N PRO A 20 -5.68 -4.47 -8.31
CA PRO A 20 -4.39 -4.13 -7.73
C PRO A 20 -3.91 -2.73 -8.09
N ARG A 21 -4.59 -2.01 -9.00
CA ARG A 21 -4.25 -0.65 -9.45
C ARG A 21 -5.47 0.28 -9.39
N PRO A 22 -6.12 0.46 -8.21
CA PRO A 22 -7.30 1.31 -8.08
C PRO A 22 -6.94 2.80 -8.27
N LEU A 23 -7.97 3.63 -8.41
CA LEU A 23 -7.80 5.08 -8.53
C LEU A 23 -7.03 5.65 -7.31
N GLY A 24 -6.04 6.51 -7.58
CA GLY A 24 -5.19 7.12 -6.57
C GLY A 24 -3.94 6.32 -6.20
N VAL A 25 -3.67 5.22 -6.91
CA VAL A 25 -2.36 4.57 -6.91
C VAL A 25 -1.34 5.37 -7.69
N GLU A 26 -0.14 5.50 -7.15
CA GLU A 26 1.02 6.06 -7.85
C GLU A 26 2.10 4.99 -7.97
N LYS A 27 2.69 4.83 -9.16
CA LYS A 27 3.91 4.04 -9.33
C LYS A 27 5.09 4.86 -8.81
N LEU A 28 5.94 4.26 -7.99
CA LEU A 28 7.13 4.93 -7.47
C LEU A 28 8.28 4.82 -8.47
N GLU A 29 9.10 5.87 -8.55
CA GLU A 29 10.34 5.90 -9.34
C GLU A 29 11.46 5.13 -8.63
N THR A 30 11.32 3.82 -8.57
CA THR A 30 12.30 2.91 -7.99
C THR A 30 12.75 1.87 -9.02
N LYS A 31 13.93 1.27 -8.83
CA LYS A 31 14.36 0.12 -9.67
C LYS A 31 13.38 -1.04 -9.55
N GLU A 32 12.82 -1.23 -8.36
CA GLU A 32 11.72 -2.15 -8.13
C GLU A 32 10.39 -1.58 -8.63
N LYS A 33 9.50 -2.43 -9.15
CA LYS A 33 8.15 -2.03 -9.60
C LYS A 33 7.22 -1.80 -8.39
N LEU A 34 7.52 -0.79 -7.58
CA LEU A 34 6.74 -0.42 -6.41
C LEU A 34 5.60 0.53 -6.75
N TYR A 35 4.50 0.37 -6.02
CA TYR A 35 3.30 1.20 -6.08
C TYR A 35 2.97 1.72 -4.70
N ARG A 36 2.30 2.87 -4.64
CA ARG A 36 1.82 3.50 -3.41
C ARG A 36 0.33 3.74 -3.48
N VAL A 37 -0.38 3.41 -2.41
CA VAL A 37 -1.81 3.70 -2.25
C VAL A 37 -2.10 4.28 -0.87
N TYR A 38 -3.12 5.12 -0.78
CA TYR A 38 -3.60 5.65 0.50
C TYR A 38 -4.57 4.67 1.17
N VAL A 39 -4.39 4.45 2.47
CA VAL A 39 -5.18 3.49 3.26
C VAL A 39 -5.59 4.07 4.62
N GLY A 40 -6.57 3.44 5.25
CA GLY A 40 -6.98 3.76 6.61
C GLY A 40 -7.89 5.00 6.70
N PRO A 41 -8.25 5.41 7.92
CA PRO A 41 -9.23 6.46 8.16
C PRO A 41 -8.76 7.80 7.60
N GLY A 42 -9.63 8.46 6.84
CA GLY A 42 -9.33 9.74 6.19
C GLY A 42 -8.14 9.69 5.23
N LYS A 43 -7.62 8.50 4.90
CA LYS A 43 -6.48 8.26 4.00
C LYS A 43 -5.17 8.94 4.44
N ASN A 44 -4.90 8.91 5.74
CA ASN A 44 -3.67 9.44 6.36
C ASN A 44 -2.48 8.47 6.36
N TYR A 45 -2.69 7.20 5.99
CA TYR A 45 -1.65 6.19 5.88
C TYR A 45 -1.35 5.86 4.42
N ARG A 46 -0.15 5.35 4.19
CA ARG A 46 0.33 4.90 2.88
C ARG A 46 0.75 3.45 2.97
N ALA A 47 0.36 2.67 1.98
CA ALA A 47 0.90 1.35 1.74
C ALA A 47 1.78 1.39 0.49
N ILE A 48 2.96 0.79 0.58
CA ILE A 48 3.84 0.52 -0.55
C ILE A 48 3.78 -0.97 -0.84
N TYR A 49 3.54 -1.32 -2.09
CA TYR A 49 3.32 -2.71 -2.51
C TYR A 49 3.90 -2.99 -3.89
N GLN A 50 4.08 -4.27 -4.20
CA GLN A 50 4.44 -4.80 -5.50
C GLN A 50 3.28 -5.60 -6.08
N ILE A 51 3.20 -5.64 -7.40
CA ILE A 51 2.32 -6.54 -8.15
C ILE A 51 3.22 -7.48 -8.95
N ARG A 52 3.02 -8.78 -8.75
CA ARG A 52 3.66 -9.86 -9.51
C ARG A 52 2.59 -10.58 -10.31
N ASP A 53 2.33 -10.06 -11.51
CA ASP A 53 1.25 -10.50 -12.39
C ASP A 53 1.40 -11.98 -12.77
N GLU A 54 2.63 -12.50 -12.83
CA GLU A 54 2.97 -13.88 -13.19
C GLU A 54 2.49 -14.95 -12.19
N VAL A 55 2.25 -14.55 -10.94
CA VAL A 55 1.80 -15.45 -9.85
C VAL A 55 0.59 -14.88 -9.11
N LEU A 56 -0.07 -13.87 -9.69
CA LEU A 56 -1.25 -13.21 -9.12
C LEU A 56 -1.05 -12.73 -7.66
N LEU A 57 0.13 -12.18 -7.37
CA LEU A 57 0.52 -11.77 -6.03
C LEU A 57 0.59 -10.25 -5.88
N VAL A 58 -0.13 -9.73 -4.89
CA VAL A 58 0.07 -8.38 -4.35
C VAL A 58 0.89 -8.49 -3.06
N LEU A 59 2.13 -8.01 -3.09
CA LEU A 59 3.02 -8.04 -1.93
C LEU A 59 3.06 -6.65 -1.27
N VAL A 60 2.41 -6.50 -0.12
CA VAL A 60 2.49 -5.26 0.67
C VAL A 60 3.84 -5.22 1.40
N VAL A 61 4.74 -4.34 0.97
CA VAL A 61 6.11 -4.22 1.48
C VAL A 61 6.14 -3.41 2.76
N LYS A 62 5.36 -2.32 2.84
CA LYS A 62 5.35 -1.44 4.01
C LYS A 62 4.05 -0.67 4.12
N VAL A 63 3.59 -0.49 5.36
CA VAL A 63 2.49 0.42 5.70
C VAL A 63 2.97 1.37 6.79
N GLY A 64 2.66 2.65 6.65
CA GLY A 64 3.01 3.66 7.64
C GLY A 64 2.27 4.96 7.44
N ASP A 65 2.42 5.87 8.39
CA ASP A 65 1.91 7.24 8.22
C ASP A 65 2.68 7.99 7.11
N ARG A 66 2.21 9.22 6.78
CA ARG A 66 2.80 10.05 5.71
C ARG A 66 4.34 10.18 5.78
N LYS A 67 4.94 10.26 6.97
CA LYS A 67 6.40 10.50 7.11
C LYS A 67 7.19 9.22 7.36
N GLU A 68 6.56 8.18 7.90
CA GLU A 68 7.23 6.94 8.28
C GLU A 68 7.43 5.98 7.10
N VAL A 69 6.50 5.96 6.12
CA VAL A 69 6.51 4.95 5.07
C VAL A 69 7.81 4.98 4.24
N TYR A 70 8.40 6.16 4.02
CA TYR A 70 9.61 6.32 3.20
C TYR A 70 10.92 6.06 3.94
N ARG A 71 10.93 6.01 5.28
CA ARG A 71 12.19 6.03 6.06
C ARG A 71 13.11 4.81 5.90
N ARG A 72 12.71 3.77 5.15
CA ARG A 72 13.49 2.52 4.96
C ARG A 72 13.20 1.80 3.64
N VAL A 73 12.67 2.49 2.62
CA VAL A 73 12.53 1.90 1.28
C VAL A 73 13.75 2.35 0.49
N LYS A 74 14.81 1.55 0.55
CA LYS A 74 16.06 1.74 -0.22
C LYS A 74 16.18 0.61 -1.22
#